data_AF-A0A7W7HVR6-F1
#
_entry.id   AF-A0A7W7HVR6-F1
#
_cell.length_a   1.000
_cell.length_b   1.000
_cell.length_c   1.000
_cell.angle_alpha   90.00
_cell.angle_beta   90.00
_cell.angle_gamma   90.00
#
_symmetry.space_group_name_H-M   'P 1'
#
loop_
_entity.id
_entity.type
_entity.pdbx_description
1 polymer ?
#
loop_
_entity_poly.entity_id
_entity_poly.type
_entity_poly.pdbx_seq_one_letter_code
_entity_poly.pdbx_strand_id
1 'polypeptide(L)'
;MRRVAILAAVLLVAAPATPARAGGLTAELSTDRARTGDTVRITGSSWPAGQLVQVVTCGEGGLTGSIACDNRTALATPVRADGTFRIDIQVGDPPRACPCVVHIGLVQGADDSAVNLPLTITGHASGPLPRTAAPPHVLTLQEARLSGGSLLAWFGWPDHLELTYTVRNPSTATLTSATLSARMAGNGNDDIFYQAPVGNIAPGQSRTFVVPVEIPPLAFGRYAMGVDIGGLAVGRAHHQAYPWGLFVLNAAGVLLIVWGVLRRLRKRRRFAELSAADAVLPAVVRLGGLGAFLVFDDAPMAGRLRRHAGGMLSTEGLRTLIGAGGGAPGGGDSVLDLSALGHVLARRYPPGPTLGDTLLEEDSR
;
A
#
# COMPACT_ATOMS: atom_id res chain seq x y z
N MET A 1 4.66 2.52 -55.74
CA MET A 1 4.17 1.27 -55.11
C MET A 1 4.76 1.25 -53.70
N ARG A 2 4.07 1.21 -52.56
CA ARG A 2 2.74 0.73 -52.17
C ARG A 2 2.33 1.52 -50.90
N ARG A 3 1.04 1.82 -50.80
CA ARG A 3 0.31 2.45 -49.69
C ARG A 3 0.14 1.47 -48.52
N VAL A 4 0.18 1.93 -47.27
CA VAL A 4 -0.62 1.48 -46.08
C VAL A 4 -0.47 2.62 -45.04
N ALA A 5 -1.42 3.50 -44.67
CA ALA A 5 -2.84 3.43 -44.32
C ALA A 5 -3.15 2.79 -42.94
N ILE A 6 -3.28 3.67 -41.93
CA ILE A 6 -4.33 3.74 -40.88
C ILE A 6 -4.68 2.46 -40.11
N LEU A 7 -4.58 2.47 -38.77
CA LEU A 7 -5.75 2.32 -37.88
C LEU A 7 -5.38 2.54 -36.40
N ALA A 8 -5.90 3.64 -35.85
CA ALA A 8 -6.04 3.87 -34.42
C ALA A 8 -7.22 3.02 -33.90
N ALA A 9 -6.98 2.17 -32.90
CA ALA A 9 -8.04 1.48 -32.17
C ALA A 9 -8.22 2.17 -30.81
N VAL A 10 -9.15 3.11 -30.76
CA VAL A 10 -9.72 3.65 -29.53
C VAL A 10 -10.62 2.56 -28.94
N LEU A 11 -10.16 1.90 -27.88
CA LEU A 11 -11.00 0.98 -27.11
C LEU A 11 -11.90 1.83 -26.19
N LEU A 12 -13.08 2.20 -26.70
CA LEU A 12 -14.14 2.84 -25.93
C LEU A 12 -14.79 1.75 -25.07
N VAL A 13 -14.40 1.66 -23.79
CA VAL A 13 -15.08 0.80 -22.81
C VAL A 13 -16.47 1.38 -22.58
N ALA A 14 -17.48 0.74 -23.16
CA ALA A 14 -18.88 0.99 -22.85
C ALA A 14 -19.15 0.50 -21.42
N ALA A 15 -19.08 1.42 -20.45
CA ALA A 15 -19.65 1.20 -19.13
C ALA A 15 -21.17 1.06 -19.29
N PRO A 16 -21.82 0.08 -18.63
CA PRO A 16 -23.28 0.05 -18.60
C PRO A 16 -23.76 1.33 -17.91
N ALA A 17 -24.58 2.12 -18.60
CA ALA A 17 -25.31 3.21 -17.99
C ALA A 17 -26.20 2.62 -16.88
N THR A 18 -25.79 2.80 -15.63
CA THR A 18 -26.68 2.57 -14.50
C THR A 18 -27.85 3.55 -14.65
N PRO A 19 -29.10 3.07 -14.67
CA PRO A 19 -30.23 3.98 -14.71
C PRO A 19 -30.19 4.82 -13.43
N ALA A 20 -30.05 6.14 -13.58
CA ALA A 20 -30.33 7.08 -12.53
C ALA A 20 -31.82 6.94 -12.16
N ARG A 21 -32.11 6.18 -11.10
CA ARG A 21 -33.46 6.10 -10.53
C ARG A 21 -33.68 7.34 -9.67
N ALA A 22 -34.36 8.33 -10.25
CA ALA A 22 -35.17 9.24 -9.45
C ALA A 22 -36.39 8.45 -8.96
N GLY A 23 -36.46 8.17 -7.67
CA GLY A 23 -37.59 7.47 -7.07
C GLY A 23 -37.31 7.11 -5.63
N GLY A 24 -37.86 7.90 -4.70
CA GLY A 24 -37.77 7.62 -3.27
C GLY A 24 -38.31 6.22 -2.92
N LEU A 25 -37.94 5.73 -1.74
CA LEU A 25 -38.48 4.51 -1.18
C LEU A 25 -40.01 4.64 -1.10
N THR A 26 -40.74 3.62 -1.56
CA THR A 26 -42.22 3.65 -1.57
C THR A 26 -42.76 2.46 -0.83
N ALA A 27 -43.85 2.66 -0.10
CA ALA A 27 -44.58 1.60 0.57
C ALA A 27 -46.07 1.97 0.69
N GLU A 28 -46.92 0.95 0.73
CA GLU A 28 -48.37 1.09 0.81
C GLU A 28 -48.94 0.10 1.83
N LEU A 29 -49.99 0.52 2.53
CA LEU A 29 -50.79 -0.33 3.41
C LEU A 29 -52.03 -0.84 2.66
N SER A 30 -52.45 -2.07 2.92
CA SER A 30 -53.73 -2.58 2.40
C SER A 30 -54.94 -1.83 2.95
N THR A 31 -54.79 -1.20 4.12
CA THR A 31 -55.80 -0.33 4.74
C THR A 31 -55.12 0.70 5.63
N ASP A 32 -55.71 1.88 5.73
CA ASP A 32 -55.27 3.00 6.57
C ASP A 32 -55.95 3.03 7.95
N ARG A 33 -56.82 2.05 8.25
CA ARG A 33 -57.53 1.93 9.52
C ARG A 33 -57.57 0.47 9.99
N ALA A 34 -57.22 0.25 11.26
CA ALA A 34 -57.20 -1.07 11.87
C ALA A 34 -57.45 -0.97 13.39
N ARG A 35 -57.64 -2.10 14.06
CA ARG A 35 -57.58 -2.25 15.53
C ARG A 35 -56.27 -2.91 15.93
N THR A 36 -55.86 -2.71 17.18
CA THR A 36 -54.75 -3.45 17.76
C THR A 36 -54.98 -4.95 17.63
N GLY A 37 -53.98 -5.68 17.11
CA GLY A 37 -54.07 -7.12 16.84
C GLY A 37 -54.74 -7.49 15.52
N ASP A 38 -55.18 -6.54 14.70
CA ASP A 38 -55.57 -6.80 13.32
C ASP A 38 -54.33 -7.00 12.44
N THR A 39 -54.49 -7.76 11.36
CA THR A 39 -53.41 -7.97 10.39
C THR A 39 -53.51 -6.98 9.22
N VAL A 40 -52.44 -6.27 8.94
CA VAL A 40 -52.33 -5.33 7.81
C VAL A 40 -51.20 -5.75 6.88
N ARG A 41 -51.49 -5.78 5.58
CA ARG A 41 -50.50 -6.10 4.54
C ARG A 41 -49.79 -4.84 4.10
N ILE A 42 -48.48 -4.98 3.92
CA ILE A 42 -47.58 -3.90 3.52
C ILE A 42 -46.85 -4.34 2.26
N THR A 43 -46.85 -3.46 1.27
CA THR A 43 -46.14 -3.65 0.01
C THR A 43 -45.19 -2.51 -0.24
N GLY A 44 -43.90 -2.81 -0.37
CA GLY A 44 -42.86 -1.83 -0.69
C GLY A 44 -42.27 -2.03 -2.07
N SER A 45 -41.86 -0.92 -2.71
CA SER A 45 -41.15 -0.89 -3.99
C SER A 45 -40.00 0.11 -3.97
N SER A 46 -39.02 -0.10 -4.85
CA SER A 46 -37.80 0.70 -4.98
C SER A 46 -36.87 0.61 -3.75
N TRP A 47 -36.98 -0.47 -2.97
CA TRP A 47 -36.09 -0.72 -1.84
C TRP A 47 -34.78 -1.39 -2.30
N PRO A 48 -33.64 -1.18 -1.60
CA PRO A 48 -32.40 -1.85 -1.93
C PRO A 48 -32.52 -3.37 -1.85
N ALA A 49 -32.29 -4.05 -2.98
CA ALA A 49 -32.40 -5.50 -3.08
C ALA A 49 -31.43 -6.23 -2.13
N GLY A 50 -31.90 -7.32 -1.50
CA GLY A 50 -31.10 -8.13 -0.58
C GLY A 50 -30.88 -7.52 0.82
N GLN A 51 -31.42 -6.33 1.10
CA GLN A 51 -31.39 -5.73 2.43
C GLN A 51 -32.56 -6.22 3.29
N LEU A 52 -32.40 -6.14 4.61
CA LEU A 52 -33.48 -6.36 5.58
C LEU A 52 -34.18 -5.04 5.89
N VAL A 53 -35.50 -5.03 5.74
CA VAL A 53 -36.35 -3.94 6.23
C VAL A 53 -37.04 -4.37 7.52
N GLN A 54 -37.07 -3.48 8.50
CA GLN A 54 -37.84 -3.62 9.72
C GLN A 54 -39.11 -2.78 9.58
N VAL A 55 -40.21 -3.37 10.06
CA VAL A 55 -41.54 -2.78 10.04
C VAL A 55 -42.11 -2.82 11.46
N VAL A 56 -42.60 -1.69 11.95
CA VAL A 56 -43.12 -1.55 13.31
C VAL A 56 -44.21 -0.48 13.40
N THR A 57 -45.17 -0.67 14.32
CA THR A 57 -46.24 0.31 14.59
C THR A 57 -45.77 1.31 15.64
N CYS A 58 -45.91 2.61 15.38
CA CYS A 58 -45.46 3.68 16.28
C CYS A 58 -46.54 4.76 16.52
N GLY A 59 -46.51 5.39 17.70
CA GLY A 59 -47.22 6.62 18.03
C GLY A 59 -46.39 7.86 17.73
N GLU A 60 -46.89 9.06 18.03
CA GLU A 60 -46.20 10.35 17.82
C GLU A 60 -45.62 10.53 16.41
N GLY A 61 -46.21 9.90 15.39
CA GLY A 61 -45.69 9.89 14.02
C GLY A 61 -44.34 9.19 13.84
N GLY A 62 -43.88 8.41 14.83
CA GLY A 62 -42.55 7.80 14.86
C GLY A 62 -41.42 8.78 15.20
N LEU A 63 -41.74 10.00 15.66
CA LEU A 63 -40.75 11.07 15.84
C LEU A 63 -39.74 10.83 16.96
N THR A 64 -40.14 10.12 18.02
CA THR A 64 -39.27 9.83 19.18
C THR A 64 -38.57 8.47 19.08
N GLY A 65 -38.48 7.93 17.85
CA GLY A 65 -37.80 6.68 17.56
C GLY A 65 -38.44 5.48 18.26
N SER A 66 -37.62 4.50 18.66
CA SER A 66 -38.08 3.24 19.24
C SER A 66 -38.92 3.39 20.52
N ILE A 67 -38.84 4.53 21.22
CA ILE A 67 -39.64 4.83 22.42
C ILE A 67 -41.13 5.04 22.06
N ALA A 68 -41.44 5.45 20.84
CA ALA A 68 -42.80 5.57 20.35
C ALA A 68 -43.35 4.29 19.71
N CYS A 69 -42.53 3.26 19.53
CA CYS A 69 -42.85 2.09 18.73
C CYS A 69 -43.13 0.85 19.58
N ASP A 70 -44.13 0.07 19.18
CA ASP A 70 -44.39 -1.25 19.77
C ASP A 70 -43.43 -2.29 19.19
N ASN A 71 -42.26 -2.41 19.81
CA ASN A 71 -41.23 -3.35 19.37
C ASN A 71 -41.63 -4.83 19.57
N ARG A 72 -42.73 -5.14 20.28
CA ARG A 72 -43.18 -6.53 20.50
C ARG A 72 -43.81 -7.13 19.25
N THR A 73 -44.37 -6.28 18.39
CA THR A 73 -45.02 -6.65 17.13
C THR A 73 -44.15 -6.32 15.91
N ALA A 74 -42.91 -5.86 16.13
CA ALA A 74 -41.98 -5.54 15.06
C ALA A 74 -41.59 -6.80 14.27
N LEU A 75 -41.56 -6.68 12.95
CA LEU A 75 -41.17 -7.74 12.04
C LEU A 75 -40.12 -7.25 11.05
N ALA A 76 -39.25 -8.17 10.61
CA ALA A 76 -38.27 -7.89 9.57
C ALA A 76 -38.49 -8.83 8.39
N THR A 77 -38.36 -8.30 7.17
CA THR A 77 -38.40 -9.10 5.94
C THR A 77 -37.25 -8.71 5.01
N PRO A 78 -36.67 -9.67 4.28
CA PRO A 78 -35.74 -9.34 3.21
C PRO A 78 -36.47 -8.69 2.03
N VAL A 79 -35.79 -7.76 1.37
CA VAL A 79 -36.20 -7.18 0.09
C VAL A 79 -35.77 -8.11 -1.05
N ARG A 80 -36.70 -8.43 -1.94
CA ARG A 80 -36.45 -9.30 -3.10
C ARG A 80 -35.47 -8.66 -4.08
N ALA A 81 -34.95 -9.47 -4.99
CA ALA A 81 -34.02 -9.04 -6.03
C ALA A 81 -34.58 -7.93 -6.96
N ASP A 82 -35.90 -7.85 -7.09
CA ASP A 82 -36.61 -6.82 -7.86
C ASP A 82 -36.83 -5.50 -7.08
N GLY A 83 -36.33 -5.40 -5.84
CA GLY A 83 -36.50 -4.23 -4.98
C GLY A 83 -37.88 -4.13 -4.32
N THR A 84 -38.66 -5.22 -4.31
CA THR A 84 -39.96 -5.28 -3.65
C THR A 84 -39.94 -6.09 -2.36
N PHE A 85 -40.84 -5.77 -1.44
CA PHE A 85 -41.16 -6.67 -0.32
C PHE A 85 -42.67 -6.69 -0.07
N ARG A 86 -43.13 -7.77 0.54
CA ARG A 86 -44.52 -7.91 0.98
C ARG A 86 -44.53 -8.65 2.31
N ILE A 87 -45.15 -8.05 3.32
CA ILE A 87 -45.25 -8.62 4.66
C ILE A 87 -46.61 -8.29 5.26
N ASP A 88 -47.14 -9.23 6.04
CA ASP A 88 -48.34 -9.03 6.85
C ASP A 88 -47.90 -8.83 8.30
N ILE A 89 -48.26 -7.70 8.91
CA ILE A 89 -47.92 -7.38 10.29
C ILE A 89 -49.17 -7.39 11.16
N GLN A 90 -49.02 -7.72 12.44
CA GLN A 90 -50.05 -7.42 13.44
C GLN A 90 -49.91 -5.96 13.87
N VAL A 91 -51.02 -5.24 13.89
CA VAL A 91 -51.05 -3.84 14.34
C VAL A 91 -50.76 -3.82 15.84
N GLY A 92 -49.66 -3.15 16.20
CA GLY A 92 -49.19 -3.05 17.57
C GLY A 92 -49.97 -2.05 18.42
N ASP A 93 -49.66 -2.04 19.71
CA ASP A 93 -50.17 -1.06 20.68
C ASP A 93 -49.05 -0.09 21.07
N PRO A 94 -48.83 1.01 20.33
CA PRO A 94 -47.70 1.90 20.58
C PRO A 94 -47.86 2.59 21.94
N PRO A 95 -46.77 2.70 22.74
CA PRO A 95 -46.82 3.28 24.09
C PRO A 95 -47.11 4.78 24.11
N ARG A 96 -47.06 5.45 22.95
CA ARG A 96 -47.31 6.88 22.79
C ARG A 96 -48.63 7.12 22.03
N ALA A 97 -49.22 8.29 22.25
CA ALA A 97 -50.47 8.67 21.61
C ALA A 97 -50.31 8.86 20.08
N CYS A 98 -51.35 8.59 19.31
CA CYS A 98 -51.40 8.87 17.87
C CYS A 98 -51.32 10.40 17.62
N PRO A 99 -50.79 10.89 16.48
CA PRO A 99 -50.81 10.25 15.16
C PRO A 99 -49.98 8.97 15.08
N CYS A 100 -50.60 7.89 14.62
CA CYS A 100 -49.95 6.58 14.54
C CYS A 100 -49.45 6.34 13.11
N VAL A 101 -48.32 5.67 13.00
CA VAL A 101 -47.70 5.31 11.72
C VAL A 101 -47.18 3.89 11.76
N VAL A 102 -47.12 3.27 10.58
CA VAL A 102 -46.26 2.12 10.35
C VAL A 102 -44.92 2.65 9.86
N HIS A 103 -43.90 2.50 10.70
CA HIS A 103 -42.52 2.86 10.38
C HIS A 103 -41.84 1.70 9.67
N ILE A 104 -41.27 1.98 8.50
CA ILE A 104 -40.53 1.03 7.67
C ILE A 104 -39.13 1.59 7.48
N GLY A 105 -38.10 0.89 7.94
CA GLY A 105 -36.71 1.32 7.85
C GLY A 105 -35.77 0.17 7.51
N LEU A 106 -34.59 0.49 6.97
CA LEU A 106 -33.52 -0.50 6.77
C LEU A 106 -32.85 -0.83 8.11
N VAL A 107 -32.66 -2.12 8.39
CA VAL A 107 -31.95 -2.59 9.61
C VAL A 107 -30.48 -2.15 9.63
N GLN A 108 -29.89 -1.96 8.44
CA GLN A 108 -28.49 -1.60 8.23
C GLN A 108 -28.39 -0.35 7.32
N GLY A 109 -29.20 0.68 7.56
CA GLY A 109 -29.24 1.90 6.74
C GLY A 109 -29.16 3.19 7.54
N ALA A 110 -28.88 4.30 6.85
CA ALA A 110 -28.93 5.65 7.43
C ALA A 110 -30.39 6.08 7.70
N ASP A 111 -30.61 6.96 8.67
CA ASP A 111 -31.94 7.42 9.12
C ASP A 111 -32.83 7.98 8.00
N ASP A 112 -32.24 8.47 6.90
CA ASP A 112 -32.94 8.97 5.71
C ASP A 112 -33.58 7.85 4.86
N SER A 113 -33.41 6.59 5.24
CA SER A 113 -33.88 5.40 4.52
C SER A 113 -35.16 4.82 5.12
N ALA A 114 -36.07 5.68 5.58
CA ALA A 114 -37.30 5.28 6.25
C ALA A 114 -38.55 5.86 5.60
N VAL A 115 -39.65 5.12 5.69
CA VAL A 115 -40.98 5.53 5.21
C VAL A 115 -41.96 5.35 6.36
N ASN A 116 -42.70 6.41 6.70
CA ASN A 116 -43.78 6.39 7.69
C ASN A 116 -45.13 6.45 6.98
N LEU A 117 -45.93 5.39 7.11
CA LEU A 117 -47.26 5.32 6.54
C LEU A 117 -48.31 5.61 7.62
N PRO A 118 -49.22 6.58 7.45
CA PRO A 118 -50.24 6.88 8.44
C PRO A 118 -51.17 5.69 8.65
N LEU A 119 -51.47 5.37 9.91
CA LEU A 119 -52.40 4.30 10.30
C LEU A 119 -53.32 4.79 11.42
N THR A 120 -54.62 4.69 11.22
CA THR A 120 -55.63 5.01 12.25
C THR A 120 -55.93 3.76 13.08
N ILE A 121 -55.44 3.73 14.32
CA ILE A 121 -55.72 2.64 15.26
C ILE A 121 -57.00 2.97 16.05
N THR A 122 -58.05 2.19 15.81
CA THR A 122 -59.37 2.43 16.42
C THR A 122 -59.31 2.14 17.92
N GLY A 123 -59.61 3.17 18.74
CA GLY A 123 -59.61 3.05 20.19
C GLY A 123 -58.28 3.43 20.86
N HIS A 124 -57.25 3.81 20.10
CA HIS A 124 -55.99 4.29 20.66
C HIS A 124 -56.07 5.78 21.06
N ALA A 125 -55.33 6.17 22.10
CA ALA A 125 -55.30 7.56 22.53
C ALA A 125 -54.67 8.46 21.45
N SER A 126 -55.31 9.59 21.14
CA SER A 126 -54.77 10.63 20.24
C SER A 126 -54.27 11.83 21.03
N GLY A 127 -53.13 12.40 20.62
CA GLY A 127 -52.53 13.59 21.23
C GLY A 127 -51.81 14.46 20.20
N PRO A 128 -51.39 15.68 20.59
CA PRO A 128 -50.57 16.50 19.71
C PRO A 128 -49.22 15.83 19.47
N LEU A 129 -48.68 15.97 18.26
CA LEU A 129 -47.28 15.58 18.01
C LEU A 129 -46.38 16.37 18.96
N PRO A 130 -45.37 15.71 19.58
CA PRO A 130 -44.36 16.44 20.32
C PRO A 130 -43.76 17.46 19.37
N ARG A 131 -43.70 18.72 19.82
CA ARG A 131 -42.94 19.74 19.08
C ARG A 131 -41.52 19.20 19.03
N THR A 132 -41.06 18.83 17.85
CA THR A 132 -39.71 18.32 17.65
C THR A 132 -38.79 19.28 18.38
N ALA A 133 -38.10 18.80 19.42
CA ALA A 133 -36.96 19.52 19.95
C ALA A 133 -36.09 19.86 18.73
N ALA A 134 -35.58 21.10 18.69
CA ALA A 134 -34.93 21.74 17.55
C ALA A 134 -34.29 20.76 16.54
N PRO A 135 -34.37 21.06 15.22
CA PRO A 135 -33.80 20.20 14.18
C PRO A 135 -32.42 19.68 14.62
N PRO A 136 -32.15 18.37 14.42
CA PRO A 136 -30.94 17.75 14.96
C PRO A 136 -29.76 18.66 14.64
N HIS A 137 -28.94 18.95 15.64
CA HIS A 137 -27.77 19.83 15.48
C HIS A 137 -26.76 19.13 14.57
N VAL A 138 -27.00 19.11 13.27
CA VAL A 138 -26.09 18.48 12.31
C VAL A 138 -24.93 19.43 12.11
N LEU A 139 -23.72 19.01 12.47
CA LEU A 139 -22.51 19.74 12.13
C LEU A 139 -22.08 19.31 10.73
N THR A 140 -21.75 20.28 9.87
CA THR A 140 -21.23 20.00 8.54
C THR A 140 -19.72 19.84 8.61
N LEU A 141 -19.21 18.71 8.15
CA LEU A 141 -17.78 18.51 7.96
C LEU A 141 -17.30 19.32 6.75
N GLN A 142 -16.36 20.24 6.99
CA GLN A 142 -15.72 21.01 5.91
C GLN A 142 -14.41 20.37 5.45
N GLU A 143 -13.60 19.90 6.41
CA GLU A 143 -12.29 19.33 6.10
C GLU A 143 -11.88 18.28 7.13
N ALA A 144 -11.30 17.19 6.65
CA ALA A 144 -10.61 16.19 7.46
C ALA A 144 -9.29 15.86 6.76
N ARG A 145 -8.17 16.26 7.38
CA ARG A 145 -6.84 16.12 6.79
C ARG A 145 -5.87 15.55 7.80
N LEU A 146 -5.07 14.60 7.33
CA LEU A 146 -3.92 14.10 8.07
C LEU A 146 -2.65 14.79 7.56
N SER A 147 -1.83 15.30 8.47
CA SER A 147 -0.55 15.94 8.18
C SER A 147 0.54 15.45 9.11
N GLY A 148 1.80 15.73 8.74
CA GLY A 148 2.97 15.24 9.46
C GLY A 148 3.54 13.98 8.83
N GLY A 149 4.15 13.15 9.66
CA GLY A 149 4.81 11.92 9.26
C GLY A 149 6.32 12.10 9.08
N SER A 150 7.04 11.00 9.27
CA SER A 150 8.50 10.97 9.28
C SER A 150 9.05 10.03 8.21
N LEU A 151 10.23 10.36 7.67
CA LEU A 151 10.97 9.43 6.79
C LEU A 151 11.39 8.15 7.54
N LEU A 152 11.54 8.22 8.86
CA LEU A 152 11.86 7.07 9.70
C LEU A 152 10.72 6.05 9.75
N ALA A 153 9.47 6.48 9.59
CA ALA A 153 8.31 5.58 9.50
C ALA A 153 8.41 4.62 8.30
N TRP A 154 9.08 5.02 7.21
CA TRP A 154 9.37 4.13 6.07
C TRP A 154 10.30 2.97 6.44
N PHE A 155 10.99 3.06 7.58
CA PHE A 155 11.84 2.02 8.14
C PHE A 155 11.24 1.35 9.38
N GLY A 156 9.95 1.58 9.67
CA GLY A 156 9.23 0.98 10.79
C GLY A 156 9.40 1.69 12.14
N TRP A 157 9.90 2.92 12.16
CA TRP A 157 9.91 3.76 13.36
C TRP A 157 8.50 4.26 13.72
N PRO A 158 8.19 4.58 15.00
CA PRO A 158 6.93 5.24 15.35
C PRO A 158 6.72 6.52 14.55
N ASP A 159 5.47 6.83 14.25
CA ASP A 159 5.10 8.02 13.48
C ASP A 159 4.14 8.91 14.25
N HIS A 160 4.37 10.22 14.17
CA HIS A 160 3.54 11.24 14.80
C HIS A 160 2.81 12.02 13.71
N LEU A 161 1.49 11.92 13.73
CA LEU A 161 0.60 12.50 12.74
C LEU A 161 -0.36 13.46 13.45
N GLU A 162 -0.84 14.45 12.72
CA GLU A 162 -1.84 15.39 13.20
C GLU A 162 -3.08 15.29 12.32
N LEU A 163 -4.22 14.94 12.94
CA LEU A 163 -5.51 14.95 12.28
C LEU A 163 -6.17 16.31 12.49
N THR A 164 -6.17 17.12 11.45
CA THR A 164 -6.88 18.41 11.39
C THR A 164 -8.30 18.19 10.92
N TYR A 165 -9.26 18.69 11.68
CA TYR A 165 -10.68 18.48 11.45
C TYR A 165 -11.46 19.78 11.61
N THR A 166 -12.14 20.24 10.55
CA THR A 166 -12.91 21.49 10.55
C THR A 166 -14.40 21.20 10.40
N VAL A 167 -15.18 21.66 11.36
CA VAL A 167 -16.66 21.57 11.35
C VAL A 167 -17.29 22.93 11.35
N ARG A 168 -18.47 23.01 10.73
CA ARG A 168 -19.33 24.19 10.75
C ARG A 168 -20.65 23.86 11.41
N ASN A 169 -21.16 24.78 12.23
CA ASN A 169 -22.53 24.72 12.72
C ASN A 169 -23.46 25.44 11.71
N PRO A 170 -24.24 24.73 10.89
CA PRO A 170 -25.21 25.33 9.98
C PRO A 170 -26.51 25.76 10.68
N SER A 171 -26.74 25.35 11.92
CA SER A 171 -28.00 25.59 12.63
C SER A 171 -28.11 27.03 13.14
N THR A 172 -29.34 27.44 13.48
CA THR A 172 -29.65 28.75 14.07
C THR A 172 -29.44 28.79 15.58
N ALA A 173 -29.04 27.69 16.20
CA ALA A 173 -28.83 27.54 17.62
C ALA A 173 -27.36 27.24 17.96
N THR A 174 -26.88 27.75 19.08
CA THR A 174 -25.52 27.49 19.56
C THR A 174 -25.40 26.05 20.03
N LEU A 175 -24.40 25.32 19.51
CA LEU A 175 -24.05 24.01 20.05
C LEU A 175 -23.25 24.20 21.33
N THR A 176 -23.77 23.68 22.45
CA THR A 176 -23.13 23.73 23.77
C THR A 176 -22.84 22.31 24.26
N SER A 177 -21.73 22.12 24.97
CA SER A 177 -21.42 20.87 25.68
C SER A 177 -21.31 19.62 24.78
N ALA A 178 -20.65 19.74 23.63
CA ALA A 178 -20.33 18.59 22.81
C ALA A 178 -19.00 17.94 23.27
N THR A 179 -18.78 16.67 22.91
CA THR A 179 -17.50 16.00 23.17
C THR A 179 -16.92 15.50 21.86
N LEU A 180 -15.68 15.87 21.59
CA LEU A 180 -14.90 15.33 20.48
C LEU A 180 -14.29 14.00 20.93
N SER A 181 -14.52 12.94 20.17
CA SER A 181 -13.91 11.63 20.36
C SER A 181 -13.20 11.21 19.07
N ALA A 182 -12.00 10.64 19.19
CA ALA A 182 -11.28 10.07 18.07
C ALA A 182 -11.02 8.58 18.31
N ARG A 183 -11.21 7.79 17.26
CA ARG A 183 -11.06 6.33 17.23
C ARG A 183 -10.10 5.93 16.13
N MET A 184 -9.36 4.86 16.34
CA MET A 184 -8.47 4.30 15.33
C MET A 184 -8.84 2.84 15.07
N ALA A 185 -9.35 2.56 13.87
CA ALA A 185 -9.60 1.22 13.40
C ALA A 185 -8.37 0.68 12.66
N GLY A 186 -7.82 -0.44 13.11
CA GLY A 186 -6.66 -1.08 12.48
C GLY A 186 -5.94 -2.16 13.30
N ASN A 187 -6.19 -2.23 14.61
CA ASN A 187 -5.57 -3.23 15.51
C ASN A 187 -6.56 -4.30 16.02
N GLY A 188 -7.78 -4.36 15.48
CA GLY A 188 -8.83 -5.26 15.96
C GLY A 188 -9.69 -4.71 17.11
N ASN A 189 -9.40 -3.50 17.61
CA ASN A 189 -10.18 -2.79 18.62
C ASN A 189 -10.54 -1.38 18.11
N ASP A 190 -11.82 -1.01 18.19
CA ASP A 190 -12.33 0.33 17.83
C ASP A 190 -12.15 1.31 19.01
N ASP A 191 -10.95 1.31 19.61
CA ASP A 191 -10.69 2.03 20.85
C ASP A 191 -10.64 3.55 20.64
N ILE A 192 -11.25 4.28 21.58
CA ILE A 192 -11.16 5.74 21.68
C ILE A 192 -9.79 6.08 22.25
N PHE A 193 -8.94 6.74 21.47
CA PHE A 193 -7.60 7.14 21.89
C PHE A 193 -7.50 8.62 22.29
N TYR A 194 -8.50 9.43 21.93
CA TYR A 194 -8.55 10.85 22.25
C TYR A 194 -9.97 11.29 22.55
N GLN A 195 -10.16 12.04 23.63
CA GLN A 195 -11.44 12.61 24.01
C GLN A 195 -11.25 13.98 24.65
N ALA A 196 -11.97 15.00 24.14
CA ALA A 196 -11.88 16.36 24.65
C ALA A 196 -13.24 17.07 24.62
N PRO A 197 -13.56 17.89 25.65
CA PRO A 197 -14.77 18.71 25.63
C PRO A 197 -14.66 19.79 24.55
N VAL A 198 -15.75 20.01 23.83
CA VAL A 198 -15.87 21.04 22.79
C VAL A 198 -16.57 22.26 23.38
N GLY A 199 -15.87 23.39 23.36
CA GLY A 199 -16.47 24.67 23.72
C GLY A 199 -17.56 25.08 22.71
N ASN A 200 -18.37 26.05 23.10
CA ASN A 200 -19.55 26.47 22.33
C ASN A 200 -19.21 26.81 20.86
N ILE A 201 -20.09 26.41 19.94
CA ILE A 201 -20.01 26.74 18.51
C ILE A 201 -21.28 27.51 18.12
N ALA A 202 -21.13 28.80 17.85
CA ALA A 202 -22.24 29.69 17.51
C ALA A 202 -22.87 29.34 16.15
N PRO A 203 -24.10 29.81 15.87
CA PRO A 203 -24.73 29.67 14.56
C PRO A 203 -23.83 30.17 13.42
N GLY A 204 -23.65 29.37 12.38
CA GLY A 204 -22.84 29.68 11.20
C GLY A 204 -21.32 29.62 11.41
N GLN A 205 -20.84 29.42 12.64
CA GLN A 205 -19.42 29.40 12.99
C GLN A 205 -18.75 28.11 12.53
N SER A 206 -17.52 28.24 11.99
CA SER A 206 -16.61 27.12 11.77
C SER A 206 -15.57 27.03 12.87
N ARG A 207 -15.20 25.81 13.25
CA ARG A 207 -14.18 25.53 14.25
C ARG A 207 -13.30 24.38 13.80
N THR A 208 -11.99 24.57 13.95
CA THR A 208 -10.97 23.58 13.61
C THR A 208 -10.43 22.95 14.90
N PHE A 209 -10.25 21.63 14.86
CA PHE A 209 -9.68 20.81 15.91
C PHE A 209 -8.45 20.08 15.38
N VAL A 210 -7.43 19.95 16.23
CA VAL A 210 -6.21 19.20 15.92
C VAL A 210 -6.11 18.06 16.91
N VAL A 211 -6.11 16.83 16.41
CA VAL A 211 -6.00 15.61 17.21
C VAL A 211 -4.64 14.98 16.95
N PRO A 212 -3.77 14.85 17.96
CA PRO A 212 -2.49 14.15 17.81
C PRO A 212 -2.75 12.66 17.66
N VAL A 213 -2.08 12.03 16.70
CA VAL A 213 -2.20 10.62 16.38
C VAL A 213 -0.81 10.00 16.42
N GLU A 214 -0.66 8.92 17.18
CA GLU A 214 0.58 8.16 17.26
C GLU A 214 0.39 6.79 16.60
N ILE A 215 1.25 6.49 15.63
CA ILE A 215 1.32 5.19 14.99
C ILE A 215 2.44 4.38 15.67
N PRO A 216 2.14 3.17 16.15
CA PRO A 216 3.13 2.37 16.87
C PRO A 216 4.31 1.97 15.97
N PRO A 217 5.47 1.64 16.56
CA PRO A 217 6.60 1.10 15.80
C PRO A 217 6.20 -0.19 15.09
N LEU A 218 6.83 -0.45 13.95
CA LEU A 218 6.59 -1.64 13.11
C LEU A 218 5.11 -1.79 12.71
N ALA A 219 4.35 -0.71 12.70
CA ALA A 219 3.00 -0.68 12.15
C ALA A 219 3.02 -1.16 10.70
N PHE A 220 2.08 -2.05 10.37
CA PHE A 220 1.95 -2.61 9.04
C PHE A 220 0.47 -2.62 8.63
N GLY A 221 0.15 -1.87 7.57
CA GLY A 221 -1.18 -1.88 6.98
C GLY A 221 -1.82 -0.51 6.87
N ARG A 222 -3.15 -0.53 6.72
CA ARG A 222 -3.97 0.67 6.57
C ARG A 222 -4.69 0.97 7.87
N TYR A 223 -4.43 2.14 8.42
CA TYR A 223 -5.04 2.64 9.65
C TYR A 223 -6.13 3.63 9.27
N ALA A 224 -7.36 3.37 9.71
CA ALA A 224 -8.48 4.29 9.55
C ALA A 224 -8.69 5.05 10.86
N MET A 225 -8.73 6.36 10.78
CA MET A 225 -9.00 7.25 11.92
C MET A 225 -10.40 7.82 11.75
N GLY A 226 -11.23 7.65 12.76
CA GLY A 226 -12.54 8.25 12.87
C GLY A 226 -12.54 9.37 13.90
N VAL A 227 -13.17 10.49 13.61
CA VAL A 227 -13.47 11.54 14.60
C VAL A 227 -14.97 11.75 14.64
N ASP A 228 -15.49 11.96 15.84
CA ASP A 228 -16.90 12.18 16.10
C ASP A 228 -17.10 13.27 17.15
N ILE A 229 -18.04 14.18 16.91
CA ILE A 229 -18.46 15.20 17.87
C ILE A 229 -19.85 14.85 18.39
N GLY A 230 -19.93 14.04 19.45
CA GLY A 230 -21.18 13.67 20.12
C GLY A 230 -22.25 13.09 19.19
N GLY A 231 -21.87 12.37 18.13
CA GLY A 231 -22.77 11.85 17.09
C GLY A 231 -23.24 12.86 16.04
N LEU A 232 -22.78 14.12 16.10
CA LEU A 232 -23.28 15.21 15.26
C LEU A 232 -22.47 15.44 13.99
N ALA A 233 -21.24 14.92 13.94
CA ALA A 233 -20.30 15.14 12.84
C ALA A 233 -19.26 14.01 12.82
N VAL A 234 -19.30 13.16 11.79
CA VAL A 234 -18.35 12.04 11.63
C VAL A 234 -17.37 12.34 10.50
N GLY A 235 -16.08 12.38 10.84
CA GLY A 235 -14.97 12.47 9.89
C GLY A 235 -14.18 11.17 9.82
N ARG A 236 -13.68 10.81 8.64
CA ARG A 236 -12.76 9.69 8.46
C ARG A 236 -11.53 10.10 7.67
N ALA A 237 -10.36 9.69 8.15
CA ALA A 237 -9.09 9.80 7.45
C ALA A 237 -8.41 8.42 7.42
N HIS A 238 -7.50 8.21 6.46
CA HIS A 238 -6.75 6.97 6.34
C HIS A 238 -5.26 7.25 6.21
N HIS A 239 -4.45 6.36 6.79
CA HIS A 239 -2.99 6.39 6.69
C HIS A 239 -2.46 5.00 6.34
N GLN A 240 -1.37 4.97 5.58
CA GLN A 240 -0.71 3.75 5.16
C GLN A 240 0.65 3.66 5.83
N ALA A 241 0.77 2.79 6.83
CA ALA A 241 2.03 2.52 7.50
C ALA A 241 2.65 1.28 6.86
N TYR A 242 3.36 1.47 5.74
CA TYR A 242 4.13 0.40 5.10
C TYR A 242 5.62 0.77 5.12
N PRO A 243 6.51 -0.13 5.57
CA PRO A 243 7.93 0.16 5.67
C PRO A 243 8.63 0.05 4.30
N TRP A 244 8.23 0.89 3.34
CA TRP A 244 8.78 0.91 1.98
C TRP A 244 10.29 1.15 1.94
N GLY A 245 10.83 1.90 2.90
CA GLY A 245 12.25 2.15 3.04
C GLY A 245 13.06 0.87 3.19
N LEU A 246 12.56 -0.12 3.95
CA LEU A 246 13.22 -1.43 4.07
C LEU A 246 13.24 -2.18 2.72
N PHE A 247 12.13 -2.17 1.98
CA PHE A 247 12.07 -2.83 0.68
C PHE A 247 13.02 -2.18 -0.34
N VAL A 248 13.03 -0.85 -0.41
CA VAL A 248 13.93 -0.09 -1.30
C VAL A 248 15.39 -0.32 -0.93
N LEU A 249 15.72 -0.30 0.36
CA LEU A 249 17.08 -0.54 0.85
C LEU A 249 17.58 -1.95 0.47
N ASN A 250 16.74 -2.96 0.67
CA ASN A 250 17.07 -4.34 0.30
C ASN A 250 17.22 -4.49 -1.22
N ALA A 251 16.32 -3.90 -2.01
CA ALA A 251 16.41 -3.91 -3.47
C ALA A 251 17.70 -3.25 -3.98
N ALA A 252 18.08 -2.11 -3.40
CA ALA A 252 19.34 -1.43 -3.70
C ALA A 252 20.55 -2.31 -3.34
N GLY A 253 20.53 -2.97 -2.18
CA GLY A 253 21.56 -3.90 -1.74
C GLY A 253 21.76 -5.07 -2.72
N VAL A 254 20.66 -5.71 -3.15
CA VAL A 254 20.69 -6.78 -4.15
C VAL A 254 21.26 -6.28 -5.47
N LEU A 255 20.85 -5.10 -5.93
CA LEU A 255 21.33 -4.50 -7.18
C LEU A 255 22.84 -4.23 -7.14
N LEU A 256 23.36 -3.75 -6.01
CA LEU A 256 24.79 -3.54 -5.81
C LEU A 256 25.58 -4.85 -5.79
N ILE A 257 25.05 -5.90 -5.16
CA ILE A 257 25.65 -7.24 -5.16
C ILE A 257 25.72 -7.79 -6.59
N VAL A 258 24.60 -7.75 -7.32
CA VAL A 258 24.53 -8.20 -8.72
C VAL A 258 25.52 -7.42 -9.58
N TRP A 259 25.56 -6.10 -9.45
CA TRP A 259 26.52 -5.26 -10.17
C TRP A 259 27.97 -5.63 -9.86
N GLY A 260 28.30 -5.86 -8.59
CA GLY A 260 29.63 -6.29 -8.15
C GLY A 260 30.03 -7.65 -8.72
N VAL A 261 29.11 -8.63 -8.72
CA VAL A 261 29.31 -9.96 -9.31
C VAL A 261 29.52 -9.85 -10.81
N LEU A 262 28.67 -9.12 -11.53
CA LEU A 262 28.79 -8.90 -12.98
C LEU A 262 30.12 -8.23 -13.34
N ARG A 263 30.54 -7.22 -12.57
CA ARG A 263 31.83 -6.55 -12.77
C ARG A 263 33.01 -7.52 -12.56
N ARG A 264 32.93 -8.38 -11.55
CA ARG A 264 33.94 -9.42 -11.28
C ARG A 264 34.00 -10.47 -12.39
N LEU A 265 32.84 -10.93 -12.88
CA LEU A 265 32.76 -11.90 -13.98
C LEU A 265 33.26 -11.31 -15.30
N ARG A 266 32.89 -10.06 -15.64
CA ARG A 266 33.41 -9.35 -16.82
C ARG A 266 34.92 -9.19 -16.77
N LYS A 267 35.47 -8.85 -15.59
CA LYS A 267 36.93 -8.79 -15.39
C LYS A 267 37.58 -10.14 -15.63
N ARG A 268 37.02 -11.23 -15.10
CA ARG A 268 37.52 -12.60 -15.31
C ARG A 268 37.49 -13.02 -16.78
N ARG A 269 36.40 -12.75 -17.50
CA ARG A 269 36.29 -13.05 -18.94
C ARG A 269 37.33 -12.30 -19.75
N ARG A 270 37.52 -11.00 -19.48
CA ARG A 270 38.58 -10.21 -20.12
C ARG A 270 39.97 -10.79 -19.90
N PHE A 271 40.27 -11.39 -18.74
CA PHE A 271 41.54 -12.07 -18.51
C PHE A 271 41.64 -13.44 -19.20
N ALA A 272 40.53 -14.15 -19.34
CA ALA A 272 40.49 -15.44 -20.03
C ALA A 272 40.56 -15.32 -21.56
N GLU A 273 40.06 -14.20 -22.10
CA GLU A 273 40.11 -13.85 -23.53
C GLU A 273 41.46 -13.25 -23.95
N LEU A 274 42.39 -13.02 -23.03
CA LEU A 274 43.77 -12.66 -23.39
C LEU A 274 44.45 -13.87 -24.02
N SER A 275 44.80 -13.75 -25.30
CA SER A 275 45.58 -14.76 -26.02
C SER A 275 46.96 -14.90 -25.38
N ALA A 276 47.42 -16.14 -25.17
CA ALA A 276 48.80 -16.40 -24.76
C ALA A 276 49.84 -15.90 -25.79
N ALA A 277 49.42 -15.69 -27.05
CA ALA A 277 50.26 -15.11 -28.09
C ALA A 277 50.40 -13.58 -27.96
N ASP A 278 49.43 -12.91 -27.33
CA ASP A 278 49.48 -11.48 -26.97
C ASP A 278 50.00 -11.26 -25.54
N ALA A 279 50.37 -12.35 -24.84
CA ALA A 279 50.94 -12.27 -23.51
C ALA A 279 52.33 -11.61 -23.61
N VAL A 280 52.36 -10.30 -23.37
CA VAL A 280 53.57 -9.58 -22.98
C VAL A 280 54.25 -10.40 -21.88
N LEU A 281 55.56 -10.58 -22.03
CA LEU A 281 56.47 -11.30 -21.13
C LEU A 281 55.99 -11.29 -19.67
N PRO A 282 56.18 -12.38 -18.90
CA PRO A 282 55.66 -12.47 -17.54
C PRO A 282 56.05 -11.22 -16.74
N ALA A 283 55.02 -10.49 -16.29
CA ALA A 283 55.13 -9.21 -15.58
C ALA A 283 56.13 -9.22 -14.41
N VAL A 284 56.42 -10.41 -13.88
CA VAL A 284 57.44 -10.64 -12.87
C VAL A 284 58.23 -11.92 -13.19
N VAL A 285 59.56 -11.82 -13.23
CA VAL A 285 60.47 -12.97 -13.33
C VAL A 285 61.22 -13.13 -12.01
N ARG A 286 61.12 -14.30 -11.37
CA ARG A 286 61.91 -14.62 -10.19
C ARG A 286 63.29 -15.10 -10.61
N LEU A 287 64.32 -14.39 -10.17
CA LEU A 287 65.72 -14.80 -10.34
C LEU A 287 66.11 -15.67 -9.14
N GLY A 288 66.00 -16.99 -9.30
CA GLY A 288 66.21 -17.96 -8.22
C GLY A 288 67.58 -17.82 -7.54
N GLY A 289 68.65 -17.56 -8.31
CA GLY A 289 70.00 -17.39 -7.78
C GLY A 289 70.22 -16.10 -6.97
N LEU A 290 69.32 -15.12 -7.10
CA LEU A 290 69.43 -13.82 -6.43
C LEU A 290 68.35 -13.61 -5.36
N GLY A 291 67.39 -14.53 -5.23
CA GLY A 291 66.23 -14.36 -4.37
C GLY A 291 65.36 -13.14 -4.73
N ALA A 292 65.54 -12.58 -5.93
CA ALA A 292 64.98 -11.30 -6.35
C ALA A 292 63.88 -11.48 -7.42
N PHE A 293 63.07 -10.44 -7.59
CA PHE A 293 62.02 -10.38 -8.60
C PHE A 293 62.29 -9.21 -9.55
N LEU A 294 62.39 -9.49 -10.84
CA LEU A 294 62.38 -8.46 -11.89
C LEU A 294 60.93 -8.14 -12.22
N VAL A 295 60.54 -6.87 -12.07
CA VAL A 295 59.21 -6.37 -12.44
C VAL A 295 59.38 -5.43 -13.61
N PHE A 296 58.75 -5.73 -14.75
CA PHE A 296 58.83 -4.86 -15.93
C PHE A 296 57.95 -3.61 -15.76
N ASP A 297 58.37 -2.48 -16.33
CA ASP A 297 57.74 -1.16 -16.13
C ASP A 297 56.34 -1.04 -16.75
N ASP A 298 56.11 -1.82 -17.80
CA ASP A 298 54.86 -2.01 -18.51
C ASP A 298 53.94 -3.06 -17.88
N ALA A 299 54.34 -3.67 -16.75
CA ALA A 299 53.52 -4.65 -16.05
C ALA A 299 52.20 -4.05 -15.51
N PRO A 300 51.06 -4.73 -15.68
CA PRO A 300 49.81 -4.33 -15.04
C PRO A 300 49.98 -4.35 -13.51
N MET A 301 49.69 -3.22 -12.85
CA MET A 301 49.92 -3.01 -11.42
C MET A 301 51.39 -2.97 -10.97
N ALA A 302 52.34 -2.65 -11.86
CA ALA A 302 53.75 -2.42 -11.54
C ALA A 302 53.94 -1.52 -10.31
N GLY A 303 53.14 -0.46 -10.17
CA GLY A 303 53.21 0.44 -9.01
C GLY A 303 52.83 -0.19 -7.67
N ARG A 304 52.02 -1.26 -7.65
CA ARG A 304 51.65 -1.99 -6.43
C ARG A 304 52.66 -3.11 -6.15
N LEU A 305 53.15 -3.77 -7.20
CA LEU A 305 54.21 -4.79 -7.14
C LEU A 305 55.54 -4.19 -6.67
N ARG A 306 55.94 -3.01 -7.17
CA ARG A 306 57.12 -2.26 -6.72
C ARG A 306 57.09 -1.96 -5.22
N ARG A 307 55.92 -1.64 -4.66
CA ARG A 307 55.78 -1.38 -3.22
C ARG A 307 55.96 -2.63 -2.36
N HIS A 308 55.60 -3.81 -2.87
CA HIS A 308 55.80 -5.08 -2.16
C HIS A 308 57.18 -5.69 -2.40
N ALA A 309 57.79 -5.44 -3.55
CA ALA A 309 59.10 -5.99 -3.94
C ALA A 309 60.28 -5.33 -3.21
N GLY A 310 60.07 -4.22 -2.49
CA GLY A 310 60.99 -3.71 -1.46
C GLY A 310 62.38 -3.25 -1.93
N GLY A 311 62.73 -3.32 -3.22
CA GLY A 311 64.04 -2.91 -3.70
C GLY A 311 64.06 -2.60 -5.20
N MET A 312 64.71 -1.50 -5.55
CA MET A 312 65.12 -1.21 -6.93
C MET A 312 66.56 -1.70 -7.10
N LEU A 313 66.82 -2.55 -8.09
CA LEU A 313 68.17 -2.72 -8.61
C LEU A 313 68.45 -1.55 -9.56
N SER A 314 69.39 -0.68 -9.18
CA SER A 314 69.85 0.38 -10.08
C SER A 314 70.54 -0.23 -11.30
N THR A 315 70.52 0.47 -12.44
CA THR A 315 71.25 0.06 -13.64
C THR A 315 72.75 -0.13 -13.37
N GLU A 316 73.30 0.61 -12.42
CA GLU A 316 74.68 0.47 -11.94
C GLU A 316 74.87 -0.84 -11.17
N GLY A 317 73.93 -1.19 -10.28
CA GLY A 317 73.90 -2.47 -9.57
C GLY A 317 73.71 -3.67 -10.51
N LEU A 318 72.97 -3.49 -11.60
CA LEU A 318 72.81 -4.50 -12.64
C LEU A 318 74.11 -4.71 -13.44
N ARG A 319 74.82 -3.63 -13.78
CA ARG A 319 76.11 -3.67 -14.49
C ARG A 319 77.22 -4.31 -13.65
N THR A 320 77.26 -4.05 -12.34
CA THR A 320 78.22 -4.68 -11.44
C THR A 320 77.93 -6.17 -11.21
N LEU A 321 76.65 -6.59 -11.25
CA LEU A 321 76.24 -7.99 -11.14
C LEU A 321 76.42 -8.81 -12.43
N ILE A 322 76.22 -8.20 -13.61
CA ILE A 322 76.54 -8.81 -14.91
C ILE A 322 78.06 -8.91 -15.11
N GLY A 323 78.82 -8.15 -14.33
CA GLY A 323 80.26 -8.29 -14.16
C GLY A 323 81.05 -7.60 -15.27
N ALA A 324 82.29 -7.30 -14.92
CA ALA A 324 83.36 -6.95 -15.84
C ALA A 324 83.51 -8.01 -16.96
N GLY A 325 82.72 -7.88 -18.02
CA GLY A 325 82.79 -8.70 -19.23
C GLY A 325 83.88 -8.23 -20.18
N GLY A 326 85.08 -7.96 -19.64
CA GLY A 326 86.28 -7.65 -20.41
C GLY A 326 87.23 -8.83 -20.38
N GLY A 327 86.95 -9.90 -21.11
CA GLY A 327 87.91 -11.00 -21.27
C GLY A 327 87.35 -12.29 -21.87
N ALA A 328 87.67 -12.51 -23.15
CA ALA A 328 87.65 -13.77 -23.93
C ALA A 328 86.27 -14.37 -24.35
N PRO A 329 86.13 -14.80 -25.63
CA PRO A 329 84.91 -15.41 -26.15
C PRO A 329 84.90 -16.91 -25.85
N GLY A 330 84.16 -17.31 -24.82
CA GLY A 330 83.89 -18.71 -24.54
C GLY A 330 83.33 -18.90 -23.14
N GLY A 331 82.05 -19.29 -23.02
CA GLY A 331 81.44 -19.67 -21.74
C GLY A 331 80.80 -18.53 -20.97
N GLY A 332 79.88 -17.78 -21.59
CA GLY A 332 78.92 -16.98 -20.84
C GLY A 332 77.72 -17.87 -20.50
N ASP A 333 77.63 -18.34 -19.26
CA ASP A 333 76.42 -18.99 -18.74
C ASP A 333 75.25 -18.02 -18.93
N SER A 334 74.34 -18.35 -19.84
CA SER A 334 73.10 -17.62 -20.00
C SER A 334 72.35 -17.67 -18.67
N VAL A 335 72.15 -16.50 -18.06
CA VAL A 335 71.45 -16.31 -16.76
C VAL A 335 69.98 -16.80 -16.80
N LEU A 336 69.47 -17.18 -17.97
CA LEU A 336 68.15 -17.75 -18.14
C LEU A 336 68.20 -18.97 -19.08
N ASP A 337 68.06 -20.17 -18.52
CA ASP A 337 67.90 -21.40 -19.30
C ASP A 337 66.50 -21.45 -19.92
N LEU A 338 66.43 -21.10 -21.21
CA LEU A 338 65.20 -21.06 -21.98
C LEU A 338 64.59 -22.46 -22.19
N SER A 339 65.39 -23.53 -22.10
CA SER A 339 64.90 -24.91 -22.23
C SER A 339 64.15 -25.36 -20.98
N ALA A 340 64.68 -25.03 -19.80
CA ALA A 340 64.01 -25.26 -18.51
C ALA A 340 62.71 -24.44 -18.41
N LEU A 341 62.71 -23.20 -18.90
CA LEU A 341 61.51 -22.37 -18.96
C LEU A 341 60.44 -22.99 -19.88
N GLY A 342 60.84 -23.51 -21.05
CA GLY A 342 59.95 -24.22 -21.98
C GLY A 342 59.26 -25.42 -21.33
N HIS A 343 60.00 -26.24 -20.58
CA HIS A 343 59.43 -27.40 -19.88
C HIS A 343 58.43 -27.04 -18.78
N VAL A 344 58.68 -25.96 -18.02
CA VAL A 344 57.75 -25.50 -16.97
C VAL A 344 56.47 -24.95 -17.58
N LEU A 345 56.56 -24.20 -18.69
CA LEU A 345 55.40 -23.67 -19.39
C LEU A 345 54.54 -24.79 -20.01
N ALA A 346 55.17 -25.80 -20.63
CA ALA A 346 54.46 -26.95 -21.20
C ALA A 346 53.71 -27.78 -20.15
N ARG A 347 54.24 -27.90 -18.92
CA ARG A 347 53.53 -28.58 -17.82
C ARG A 347 52.35 -27.78 -17.27
N ARG A 348 52.43 -26.45 -17.29
CA ARG A 348 51.47 -25.57 -16.63
C ARG A 348 50.33 -25.12 -17.55
N TYR A 349 50.61 -25.07 -18.85
CA TYR A 349 49.67 -24.80 -19.92
C TYR A 349 49.82 -25.88 -20.98
N PRO A 350 49.29 -27.09 -20.74
CA PRO A 350 49.27 -28.11 -21.78
C PRO A 350 48.52 -27.55 -23.00
N PRO A 351 49.01 -27.77 -24.23
CA PRO A 351 48.26 -27.37 -25.41
C PRO A 351 46.88 -28.03 -25.33
N GLY A 352 45.82 -27.22 -25.46
CA GLY A 352 44.47 -27.74 -25.63
C GLY A 352 44.41 -28.62 -26.88
N PRO A 353 43.43 -29.55 -26.97
CA PRO A 353 43.31 -30.43 -28.13
C PRO A 353 43.22 -29.58 -29.40
N THR A 354 44.18 -29.76 -30.29
CA THR A 354 44.15 -29.14 -31.61
C THR A 354 42.99 -29.76 -32.39
N LEU A 355 42.01 -28.94 -32.77
CA LEU A 355 41.05 -29.28 -33.83
C LEU A 355 41.85 -29.41 -35.14
N GLY A 356 42.40 -30.59 -35.40
CA GLY A 356 43.23 -30.88 -36.57
C GLY A 356 43.24 -32.35 -37.00
N ASP A 357 42.87 -33.30 -36.13
CA ASP A 357 42.85 -34.74 -36.44
C ASP A 357 41.46 -35.28 -36.81
N THR A 358 40.67 -34.52 -37.58
CA THR A 358 39.38 -35.01 -38.12
C THR A 358 39.24 -34.84 -39.63
N LEU A 359 40.33 -34.65 -40.38
CA LEU A 359 40.25 -34.48 -41.84
C LEU A 359 41.31 -35.23 -42.67
N LEU A 360 41.92 -36.31 -42.16
CA LEU A 360 42.80 -37.16 -42.99
C LEU A 360 42.69 -38.66 -42.65
N GLU A 361 41.47 -39.17 -42.44
CA GLU A 361 41.25 -40.64 -42.41
C GLU A 361 39.92 -41.03 -43.08
N GLU A 362 39.61 -40.39 -44.21
CA GLU A 362 38.55 -40.84 -45.11
C GLU A 362 38.91 -40.51 -46.57
N ASP A 363 40.08 -40.95 -47.01
CA ASP A 363 40.30 -41.26 -48.43
C ASP A 363 41.39 -42.34 -48.58
N SER A 364 41.01 -43.41 -49.28
CA SER A 364 41.82 -44.51 -49.82
C SER A 364 42.19 -45.71 -48.94
N ARG A 365 41.35 -46.75 -49.15
CA ARG A 365 41.64 -48.20 -49.29
C ARG A 365 41.36 -49.14 -48.13
#